data_AF-A0A3D0YJG6-F1
#
_entry.id   AF-A0A3D0YJG6-F1
#
_cell.length_a   1.000
_cell.length_b   1.000
_cell.length_c   1.000
_cell.angle_alpha   90.00
_cell.angle_beta   90.00
_cell.angle_gamma   90.00
#
_symmetry.space_group_name_H-M   'P 1'
#
loop_
_entity.id
_entity.type
_entity.pdbx_description
1 polymer ?
#
loop_
_entity_poly.entity_id
_entity_poly.type
_entity_poly.pdbx_seq_one_letter_code
_entity_poly.pdbx_strand_id
1 'polypeptide(L)'
;MSEAADEMHLLRLAEEILGEIVWERAEDIEDISVEYWTLRKFMLQKNEIDLKVNQAADVLDLSHEERNAVLNKSNQSCLALEKKRDELFAKSTALVAERDNLISKARLLRRKFDASRTKIQVLSEDVDNAEIVQLERRKLSDYKNEFARLKDSRDEVGERITKLDLLIARIEESISEDRGRLRQEASEAYQSIGKANRDISQLSAETGLIELGIQEHFCAVGRYVSNHASTNPICR
;
A
#
# COMPACT_ATOMS: atom_id res chain seq x y z
N MET A 1 9.11 9.86 -61.12
CA MET A 1 9.72 10.56 -59.97
C MET A 1 9.77 9.70 -58.70
N SER A 2 8.92 8.67 -58.54
CA SER A 2 9.03 7.73 -57.41
C SER A 2 10.25 6.81 -57.52
N GLU A 3 10.46 6.17 -58.68
CA GLU A 3 11.51 5.15 -58.86
C GLU A 3 12.93 5.63 -58.52
N ALA A 4 13.32 6.83 -58.97
CA ALA A 4 14.64 7.39 -58.65
C ALA A 4 14.80 7.76 -57.16
N ALA A 5 13.70 8.11 -56.48
CA ALA A 5 13.72 8.37 -55.04
C ALA A 5 13.83 7.06 -54.25
N ASP A 6 13.16 6.01 -54.71
CA ASP A 6 13.17 4.67 -54.13
C ASP A 6 14.56 4.00 -54.29
N GLU A 7 15.18 4.11 -55.48
CA GLU A 7 16.55 3.64 -55.73
C GLU A 7 17.59 4.37 -54.86
N MET A 8 17.45 5.69 -54.70
CA MET A 8 18.36 6.47 -53.86
C MET A 8 18.21 6.14 -52.36
N HIS A 9 17.00 5.79 -51.92
CA HIS A 9 16.78 5.31 -50.56
C HIS A 9 17.42 3.93 -50.33
N LEU A 10 17.24 3.00 -51.26
CA LEU A 10 17.87 1.67 -51.20
C LEU A 10 19.39 1.76 -51.20
N LEU A 11 19.97 2.66 -51.99
CA LEU A 11 21.42 2.90 -52.00
C LEU A 11 21.92 3.40 -50.64
N ARG A 12 21.21 4.35 -50.01
CA ARG A 12 21.59 4.84 -48.67
C ARG A 12 21.51 3.76 -47.60
N LEU A 13 20.49 2.91 -47.64
CA LEU A 13 20.37 1.77 -46.73
C LEU A 13 21.51 0.77 -46.96
N ALA A 14 21.88 0.51 -48.22
CA ALA A 14 23.01 -0.36 -48.53
C ALA A 14 24.35 0.25 -48.05
N GLU A 15 24.54 1.56 -48.19
CA GLU A 15 25.70 2.29 -47.64
C GLU A 15 25.73 2.21 -46.10
N GLU A 16 24.60 2.41 -45.42
CA GLU A 16 24.51 2.29 -43.96
C GLU A 16 24.90 0.88 -43.48
N ILE A 17 24.30 -0.16 -44.06
CA ILE A 17 24.59 -1.57 -43.72
C ILE A 17 26.05 -1.90 -44.01
N LEU A 18 26.59 -1.44 -45.14
CA LEU A 18 28.00 -1.63 -45.47
C LEU A 18 28.89 -0.99 -44.39
N GLY A 19 28.60 0.26 -44.01
CA GLY A 19 29.30 0.98 -42.96
C GLY A 19 29.27 0.26 -41.62
N GLU A 20 28.10 -0.21 -41.20
CA GLU A 20 27.92 -0.99 -39.98
C GLU A 20 28.80 -2.25 -39.95
N ILE A 21 28.96 -2.92 -41.09
CA ILE A 21 29.76 -4.14 -41.18
C ILE A 21 31.27 -3.85 -41.16
N VAL A 22 31.70 -2.74 -41.76
CA VAL A 22 33.12 -2.50 -42.08
C VAL A 22 33.81 -1.44 -41.23
N TRP A 23 33.07 -0.62 -40.47
CA TRP A 23 33.66 0.54 -39.77
C TRP A 23 34.79 0.16 -38.80
N GLU A 24 34.73 -1.00 -38.13
CA GLU A 24 35.81 -1.44 -37.24
C GLU A 24 37.13 -1.68 -37.98
N ARG A 25 37.06 -1.99 -39.28
CA ARG A 25 38.24 -2.18 -40.14
C ARG A 25 38.72 -0.89 -40.78
N ALA A 26 37.98 0.21 -40.61
CA ALA A 26 38.29 1.50 -41.20
C ALA A 26 39.22 2.37 -40.32
N GLU A 27 39.71 1.84 -39.20
CA GLU A 27 40.58 2.56 -38.24
C GLU A 27 41.81 3.18 -38.92
N ASP A 28 42.45 2.44 -39.83
CA ASP A 28 43.69 2.86 -40.51
C ASP A 28 43.43 3.78 -41.72
N ILE A 29 42.18 4.12 -42.04
CA ILE A 29 41.83 4.99 -43.17
C ILE A 29 41.81 6.46 -42.69
N GLU A 30 42.88 7.20 -43.00
CA GLU A 30 43.02 8.60 -42.57
C GLU A 30 41.85 9.49 -43.01
N ASP A 31 41.33 9.31 -44.23
CA ASP A 31 40.27 10.11 -44.83
C ASP A 31 38.91 10.03 -44.09
N ILE A 32 38.67 8.95 -43.33
CA ILE A 32 37.43 8.76 -42.54
C ILE A 32 37.72 8.54 -41.05
N SER A 33 38.90 8.98 -40.60
CA SER A 33 39.35 8.83 -39.22
C SER A 33 38.40 9.55 -38.24
N VAL A 34 37.84 10.70 -38.62
CA VAL A 34 36.89 11.45 -37.79
C VAL A 34 35.60 10.66 -37.57
N GLU A 35 35.05 10.08 -38.62
CA GLU A 35 33.85 9.24 -38.60
C GLU A 35 34.08 7.99 -37.75
N TYR A 36 35.22 7.32 -37.92
CA TYR A 36 35.60 6.16 -37.11
C TYR A 36 35.68 6.50 -35.61
N TRP A 37 36.44 7.53 -35.22
CA TRP A 37 36.58 7.90 -33.81
C TRP A 37 35.27 8.40 -33.21
N THR A 38 34.42 9.03 -34.01
CA THR A 38 33.08 9.48 -33.58
C THR A 38 32.15 8.29 -33.37
N LEU A 39 32.14 7.30 -34.28
CA LEU A 39 31.43 6.04 -34.08
C LEU A 39 31.91 5.34 -32.81
N ARG A 40 33.23 5.22 -32.61
CA ARG A 40 33.79 4.61 -31.40
C ARG A 40 33.32 5.31 -30.13
N LYS A 41 33.27 6.65 -30.13
CA LYS A 41 32.74 7.44 -29.03
C LYS A 41 31.25 7.16 -28.80
N PHE A 42 30.44 7.11 -29.85
CA PHE A 42 29.02 6.81 -29.72
C PHE A 42 28.76 5.39 -29.20
N MET A 43 29.54 4.39 -29.63
CA MET A 43 29.43 3.02 -29.09
C MET A 43 29.73 2.97 -27.59
N LEU A 44 30.76 3.69 -27.13
CA LEU A 44 31.05 3.78 -25.70
C LEU A 44 29.93 4.46 -24.92
N GLN A 45 29.37 5.56 -25.45
CA GLN A 45 28.25 6.27 -24.83
C GLN A 45 26.99 5.42 -24.78
N LYS A 46 26.67 4.69 -25.86
CA LYS A 46 25.54 3.75 -25.91
C LYS A 46 25.68 2.67 -24.83
N ASN A 47 26.85 2.04 -24.73
CA ASN A 47 27.11 1.03 -23.70
C ASN A 47 26.95 1.59 -22.27
N GLU A 48 27.37 2.84 -22.03
CA GLU A 48 27.19 3.50 -20.73
C GLU A 48 25.72 3.73 -20.41
N ILE A 49 24.92 4.16 -21.39
CA ILE A 49 23.49 4.39 -21.24
C ILE A 49 22.74 3.07 -21.06
N ASP A 50 23.07 2.03 -21.82
CA ASP A 50 22.48 0.70 -21.68
C ASP A 50 22.68 0.15 -20.26
N LEU A 51 23.87 0.36 -19.69
CA LEU A 51 24.15 -0.02 -18.30
C LEU A 51 23.27 0.76 -17.30
N LYS A 52 23.04 2.05 -17.53
CA LYS A 52 22.15 2.87 -16.69
C LYS A 52 20.68 2.47 -16.85
N VAL A 53 20.24 2.11 -18.07
CA VAL A 53 18.88 1.62 -18.33
C VAL A 53 18.64 0.33 -17.57
N ASN A 54 19.59 -0.62 -17.63
CA ASN A 54 19.49 -1.88 -16.90
C ASN A 54 19.43 -1.64 -15.38
N GLN A 55 20.26 -0.75 -14.84
CA GLN A 55 20.20 -0.37 -13.43
C GLN A 55 18.84 0.23 -13.03
N ALA A 56 18.28 1.10 -13.87
CA ALA A 56 16.96 1.69 -13.61
C ALA A 56 15.84 0.64 -13.71
N ALA A 57 15.97 -0.34 -14.62
CA ALA A 57 15.06 -1.48 -14.73
C ALA A 57 15.10 -2.39 -13.50
N ASP A 58 16.29 -2.70 -12.99
CA ASP A 58 16.46 -3.48 -11.75
C ASP A 58 15.78 -2.79 -10.56
N VAL A 59 15.94 -1.46 -10.45
CA VAL A 59 15.27 -0.66 -9.41
C VAL A 59 13.76 -0.68 -9.59
N LEU A 60 13.26 -0.60 -10.82
CA LEU A 60 11.84 -0.64 -11.13
C LEU A 60 11.22 -1.98 -10.69
N ASP A 61 11.86 -3.08 -11.03
CA ASP A 61 11.41 -4.43 -10.69
C ASP A 61 11.38 -4.63 -9.17
N LEU A 62 12.46 -4.27 -8.48
CA LEU A 62 12.52 -4.34 -7.02
C LEU A 62 11.44 -3.47 -6.36
N SER A 63 11.21 -2.26 -6.87
CA SER A 63 10.17 -1.38 -6.34
C SER A 63 8.76 -1.92 -6.59
N HIS A 64 8.54 -2.65 -7.68
CA HIS A 64 7.28 -3.36 -7.94
C HIS A 64 7.07 -4.54 -6.97
N GLU A 65 8.12 -5.30 -6.67
CA GLU A 65 8.08 -6.36 -5.66
C GLU A 65 7.76 -5.80 -4.27
N GLU A 66 8.42 -4.72 -3.85
CA GLU A 66 8.16 -4.02 -2.60
C GLU A 66 6.72 -3.55 -2.51
N ARG A 67 6.20 -2.89 -3.56
CA ARG A 67 4.79 -2.48 -3.63
C ARG A 67 3.85 -3.68 -3.43
N ASN A 68 4.12 -4.79 -4.11
CA ASN A 68 3.28 -5.99 -4.01
C ASN A 68 3.33 -6.59 -2.60
N ALA A 69 4.51 -6.60 -1.96
CA ALA A 69 4.68 -7.05 -0.59
C ALA A 69 3.86 -6.21 0.40
N VAL A 70 3.89 -4.88 0.26
CA VAL A 70 3.10 -3.95 1.09
C VAL A 70 1.60 -4.20 0.91
N LEU A 71 1.11 -4.36 -0.32
CA LEU A 71 -0.31 -4.63 -0.60
C LEU A 71 -0.77 -5.95 0.02
N ASN A 72 0.04 -7.01 -0.07
CA ASN A 72 -0.28 -8.32 0.50
C ASN A 72 -0.28 -8.29 2.04
N LYS A 73 0.72 -7.65 2.65
CA LYS A 73 0.83 -7.50 4.10
C LYS A 73 -0.33 -6.69 4.68
N SER A 74 -0.72 -5.62 3.99
CA SER A 74 -1.87 -4.78 4.35
C SER A 74 -3.16 -5.59 4.47
N ASN A 75 -3.42 -6.45 3.49
CA ASN A 75 -4.63 -7.27 3.48
C ASN A 75 -4.70 -8.23 4.67
N GLN A 76 -3.63 -8.93 5.02
CA GLN A 76 -3.71 -9.99 6.04
C GLN A 76 -3.71 -9.46 7.48
N SER A 77 -2.81 -8.52 7.81
CA SER A 77 -2.67 -8.00 9.19
C SER A 77 -3.90 -7.19 9.61
N CYS A 78 -4.36 -6.27 8.74
CA CYS A 78 -5.50 -5.42 9.05
C CYS A 78 -6.77 -6.25 9.23
N LEU A 79 -7.04 -7.23 8.36
CA LEU A 79 -8.24 -8.06 8.46
C LEU A 79 -8.30 -8.85 9.78
N ALA A 80 -7.18 -9.37 10.26
CA ALA A 80 -7.13 -10.11 11.51
C ALA A 80 -7.45 -9.20 12.72
N LEU A 81 -6.86 -8.00 12.76
CA LEU A 81 -7.12 -7.02 13.82
C LEU A 81 -8.55 -6.48 13.76
N GLU A 82 -9.08 -6.20 12.58
CA GLU A 82 -10.47 -5.75 12.38
C GLU A 82 -11.47 -6.81 12.85
N LYS A 83 -11.26 -8.08 12.49
CA LYS A 83 -12.10 -9.16 12.98
C LYS A 83 -12.09 -9.24 14.51
N LYS A 84 -10.92 -9.14 15.13
CA LYS A 84 -10.79 -9.15 16.59
C LYS A 84 -11.49 -7.95 17.24
N ARG A 85 -11.37 -6.76 16.64
CA ARG A 85 -12.07 -5.55 17.08
C ARG A 85 -13.59 -5.77 17.04
N ASP A 86 -14.10 -6.32 15.95
CA ASP A 86 -15.55 -6.56 15.78
C ASP A 86 -16.08 -7.59 16.78
N GLU A 87 -15.31 -8.65 17.06
CA GLU A 87 -15.63 -9.63 18.11
C GLU A 87 -15.69 -8.99 19.51
N LEU A 88 -14.77 -8.05 19.82
CA LEU A 88 -14.79 -7.34 21.09
C LEU A 88 -15.95 -6.34 21.17
N PHE A 89 -16.27 -5.63 20.09
CA PHE A 89 -17.45 -4.75 20.02
C PHE A 89 -18.75 -5.50 20.26
N ALA A 90 -18.91 -6.67 19.64
CA ALA A 90 -20.08 -7.52 19.86
C ALA A 90 -20.20 -7.94 21.34
N LYS A 91 -19.08 -8.31 21.97
CA LYS A 91 -19.04 -8.63 23.41
C LYS A 91 -19.36 -7.42 24.28
N SER A 92 -18.81 -6.24 23.98
CA SER A 92 -19.08 -5.01 24.73
C SER A 92 -20.56 -4.63 24.64
N THR A 93 -21.15 -4.73 23.44
CA THR A 93 -22.57 -4.46 23.22
C THR A 93 -23.48 -5.42 23.99
N ALA A 94 -23.13 -6.70 24.05
CA ALA A 94 -23.85 -7.68 24.86
C ALA A 94 -23.81 -7.35 26.36
N LEU A 95 -22.65 -6.91 26.89
CA LEU A 95 -22.53 -6.48 28.28
C LEU A 95 -23.29 -5.19 28.57
N VAL A 96 -23.33 -4.25 27.64
CA VAL A 96 -24.14 -3.03 27.77
C VAL A 96 -25.62 -3.39 27.89
N ALA A 97 -26.12 -4.32 27.06
CA ALA A 97 -27.49 -4.80 27.15
C ALA A 97 -27.76 -5.54 28.49
N GLU A 98 -26.80 -6.33 28.98
CA GLU A 98 -26.88 -6.98 30.30
C GLU A 98 -26.99 -5.95 31.43
N ARG A 99 -26.12 -4.93 31.42
CA ARG A 99 -26.14 -3.82 32.40
C ARG A 99 -27.49 -3.10 32.39
N ASP A 100 -28.03 -2.82 31.22
CA ASP A 100 -29.32 -2.12 31.09
C ASP A 100 -30.49 -2.96 31.62
N ASN A 101 -30.43 -4.29 31.44
CA ASN A 101 -31.37 -5.22 32.06
C ASN A 101 -31.27 -5.19 33.59
N LEU A 102 -30.06 -5.22 34.16
CA LEU A 102 -29.85 -5.09 35.61
C LEU A 102 -30.42 -3.78 36.16
N ILE A 103 -30.22 -2.66 35.45
CA ILE A 103 -30.79 -1.36 35.82
C ILE A 103 -32.32 -1.41 35.78
N SER A 104 -32.91 -2.04 34.76
CA SER A 104 -34.37 -2.22 34.66
C SER A 104 -34.92 -3.03 35.84
N LYS A 105 -34.29 -4.16 36.18
CA LYS A 105 -34.64 -4.98 37.35
C LYS A 105 -34.55 -4.18 38.65
N ALA A 106 -33.47 -3.41 38.84
CA ALA A 106 -33.30 -2.57 40.03
C ALA A 106 -34.38 -1.49 40.14
N ARG A 107 -34.81 -0.88 39.02
CA ARG A 107 -35.93 0.07 38.99
C ARG A 107 -37.26 -0.58 39.38
N LEU A 108 -37.53 -1.79 38.92
CA LEU A 108 -38.74 -2.53 39.31
C LEU A 108 -38.72 -2.90 40.79
N LEU A 109 -37.58 -3.35 41.30
CA LEU A 109 -37.39 -3.69 42.71
C LEU A 109 -37.61 -2.47 43.61
N ARG A 110 -37.11 -1.30 43.20
CA ARG A 110 -37.35 -0.03 43.92
C ARG A 110 -38.84 0.32 43.99
N ARG A 111 -39.60 0.14 42.90
CA ARG A 111 -41.06 0.34 42.94
C ARG A 111 -41.76 -0.62 43.89
N LYS A 112 -41.35 -1.89 43.91
CA LYS A 112 -41.88 -2.88 44.87
C LYS A 112 -41.56 -2.50 46.32
N PHE A 113 -40.35 -2.02 46.57
CA PHE A 113 -39.92 -1.52 47.87
C PHE A 113 -40.77 -0.33 48.33
N ASP A 114 -40.95 0.67 47.47
CA ASP A 114 -41.75 1.85 47.79
C ASP A 114 -43.22 1.46 48.05
N ALA A 115 -43.79 0.54 47.27
CA ALA A 115 -45.15 0.04 47.48
C ALA A 115 -45.31 -0.70 48.83
N SER A 116 -44.40 -1.63 49.17
CA SER A 116 -44.42 -2.32 50.47
C SER A 116 -44.22 -1.34 51.64
N ARG A 117 -43.39 -0.31 51.46
CA ARG A 117 -43.18 0.74 52.46
C ARG A 117 -44.45 1.56 52.71
N THR A 118 -45.12 2.02 51.64
CA THR A 118 -46.39 2.74 51.75
C THR A 118 -47.46 1.85 52.40
N LYS A 119 -47.52 0.57 52.03
CA LYS A 119 -48.45 -0.39 52.63
C LYS A 119 -48.25 -0.55 54.14
N ILE A 120 -46.99 -0.62 54.60
CA ILE A 120 -46.69 -0.63 56.05
C ILE A 120 -47.15 0.65 56.72
N GLN A 121 -46.91 1.81 56.10
CA GLN A 121 -47.28 3.12 56.66
C GLN A 121 -48.80 3.28 56.83
N VAL A 122 -49.59 2.77 55.89
CA VAL A 122 -51.06 2.81 55.96
C VAL A 122 -51.60 1.81 56.97
N LEU A 123 -51.06 0.59 57.00
CA LEU A 123 -51.60 -0.49 57.84
C LEU A 123 -51.09 -0.48 59.29
N SER A 124 -50.11 0.35 59.62
CA SER A 124 -49.53 0.40 60.97
C SER A 124 -50.42 1.06 62.03
N GLU A 125 -51.53 1.68 61.63
CA GLU A 125 -52.47 2.35 62.54
C GLU A 125 -53.50 1.37 63.14
N ASP A 126 -53.72 0.21 62.50
CA ASP A 126 -54.68 -0.82 62.94
C ASP A 126 -54.00 -2.01 63.63
N VAL A 127 -54.48 -2.38 64.82
CA VAL A 127 -53.94 -3.50 65.62
C VAL A 127 -54.15 -4.86 64.93
N ASP A 128 -55.25 -5.00 64.17
CA ASP A 128 -55.60 -6.25 63.45
C ASP A 128 -54.67 -6.57 62.27
N ASN A 129 -53.88 -5.59 61.80
CA ASN A 129 -53.00 -5.73 60.64
C ASN A 129 -51.53 -6.07 60.99
N ALA A 130 -51.23 -6.37 62.26
CA ALA A 130 -49.88 -6.57 62.76
C ALA A 130 -49.07 -7.65 62.01
N GLU A 131 -49.69 -8.78 61.67
CA GLU A 131 -49.03 -9.86 60.93
C GLU A 131 -48.66 -9.44 59.50
N ILE A 132 -49.55 -8.71 58.82
CA ILE A 132 -49.32 -8.19 57.46
C ILE A 132 -48.16 -7.18 57.48
N VAL A 133 -48.12 -6.30 58.48
CA VAL A 133 -47.03 -5.34 58.66
C VAL A 133 -45.69 -6.06 58.87
N GLN A 134 -45.66 -7.13 59.68
CA GLN A 134 -44.45 -7.92 59.88
C GLN A 134 -43.97 -8.62 58.59
N LEU A 135 -44.89 -9.18 57.81
CA LEU A 135 -44.57 -9.80 56.53
C LEU A 135 -43.98 -8.78 55.53
N GLU A 136 -44.59 -7.61 55.40
CA GLU A 136 -44.07 -6.56 54.50
C GLU A 136 -42.72 -6.02 54.98
N ARG A 137 -42.45 -5.94 56.29
CA ARG A 137 -41.13 -5.58 56.83
C ARG A 137 -40.05 -6.59 56.44
N ARG A 138 -40.37 -7.88 56.44
CA ARG A 138 -39.46 -8.93 55.93
C ARG A 138 -39.16 -8.73 54.45
N LYS A 139 -40.20 -8.50 53.62
CA LYS A 139 -40.02 -8.20 52.18
C LYS A 139 -39.14 -6.97 51.94
N LEU A 140 -39.28 -5.91 52.74
CA LEU A 140 -38.40 -4.74 52.63
C LEU A 140 -36.93 -5.08 52.87
N SER A 141 -36.63 -5.99 53.82
CA SER A 141 -35.28 -6.50 54.05
C SER A 141 -34.78 -7.28 52.84
N ASP A 142 -35.60 -8.16 52.28
CA ASP A 142 -35.25 -8.97 51.10
C ASP A 142 -34.99 -8.08 49.87
N TYR A 143 -35.83 -7.08 49.63
CA TYR A 143 -35.63 -6.11 48.55
C TYR A 143 -34.35 -5.29 48.72
N LYS A 144 -33.94 -4.94 49.94
CA LYS A 144 -32.65 -4.26 50.17
C LYS A 144 -31.48 -5.16 49.80
N ASN A 145 -31.53 -6.42 50.22
CA ASN A 145 -30.50 -7.41 49.92
C ASN A 145 -30.40 -7.69 48.41
N GLU A 146 -31.54 -7.85 47.74
CA GLU A 146 -31.59 -8.06 46.29
C GLU A 146 -31.10 -6.82 45.53
N PHE A 147 -31.43 -5.61 45.99
CA PHE A 147 -30.94 -4.37 45.38
C PHE A 147 -29.43 -4.21 45.52
N ALA A 148 -28.86 -4.58 46.68
CA ALA A 148 -27.42 -4.60 46.88
C ALA A 148 -26.74 -5.55 45.89
N ARG A 149 -27.26 -6.78 45.73
CA ARG A 149 -26.73 -7.74 44.74
C ARG A 149 -26.81 -7.24 43.30
N LEU A 150 -27.91 -6.59 42.93
CA LEU A 150 -28.06 -6.00 41.59
C LEU A 150 -27.07 -4.87 41.36
N LYS A 151 -26.76 -4.08 42.39
CA LYS A 151 -25.74 -3.03 42.33
C LYS A 151 -24.35 -3.64 42.12
N ASP A 152 -23.98 -4.63 42.91
CA ASP A 152 -22.67 -5.29 42.81
C ASP A 152 -22.48 -5.93 41.42
N SER A 153 -23.50 -6.64 40.92
CA SER A 153 -23.48 -7.24 39.58
C SER A 153 -23.39 -6.18 38.48
N ARG A 154 -24.09 -5.05 38.61
CA ARG A 154 -23.98 -3.94 37.65
C ARG A 154 -22.58 -3.36 37.63
N ASP A 155 -21.97 -3.20 38.80
CA ASP A 155 -20.63 -2.63 38.93
C ASP A 155 -19.58 -3.58 38.30
N GLU A 156 -19.70 -4.89 38.52
CA GLU A 156 -18.86 -5.91 37.87
C GLU A 156 -19.00 -5.89 36.34
N VAL A 157 -20.24 -5.83 35.82
CA VAL A 157 -20.48 -5.69 34.37
C VAL A 157 -19.87 -4.39 33.83
N GLY A 158 -19.99 -3.30 34.59
CA GLY A 158 -19.36 -2.01 34.27
C GLY A 158 -17.85 -2.10 34.12
N GLU A 159 -17.16 -2.74 35.07
CA GLU A 159 -15.71 -2.97 34.99
C GLU A 159 -15.32 -3.82 33.77
N ARG A 160 -16.12 -4.84 33.44
CA ARG A 160 -15.87 -5.68 32.26
C ARG A 160 -16.03 -4.89 30.96
N ILE A 161 -17.02 -3.99 30.87
CA ILE A 161 -17.18 -3.08 29.74
C ILE A 161 -15.94 -2.19 29.61
N THR A 162 -15.50 -1.54 30.69
CA THR A 162 -14.31 -0.67 30.66
C THR A 162 -13.05 -1.42 30.21
N LYS A 163 -12.88 -2.67 30.65
CA LYS A 163 -11.76 -3.52 30.20
C LYS A 163 -11.84 -3.82 28.69
N LEU A 164 -13.02 -4.11 28.16
CA LEU A 164 -13.21 -4.33 26.72
C LEU A 164 -12.96 -3.06 25.92
N ASP A 165 -13.45 -1.91 26.37
CA ASP A 165 -13.28 -0.63 25.69
C ASP A 165 -11.80 -0.25 25.59
N LEU A 166 -11.02 -0.47 26.65
CA LEU A 166 -9.55 -0.29 26.62
C LEU A 166 -8.86 -1.22 25.61
N LEU A 167 -9.31 -2.47 25.50
CA LEU A 167 -8.76 -3.41 24.53
C LEU A 167 -9.13 -3.02 23.09
N ILE A 168 -10.35 -2.56 22.86
CA ILE A 168 -10.82 -2.05 21.57
C ILE A 168 -9.97 -0.85 21.16
N ALA A 169 -9.82 0.15 22.04
CA ALA A 169 -9.02 1.34 21.77
C ALA A 169 -7.58 1.00 21.37
N ARG A 170 -6.94 0.05 22.09
CA ARG A 170 -5.58 -0.41 21.75
C ARG A 170 -5.51 -1.08 20.37
N ILE A 171 -6.51 -1.87 20.00
CA ILE A 171 -6.56 -2.50 18.67
C ILE A 171 -6.78 -1.45 17.59
N GLU A 172 -7.64 -0.46 17.82
CA GLU A 172 -7.87 0.64 16.88
C GLU A 172 -6.61 1.48 16.65
N GLU A 173 -5.88 1.78 17.72
CA GLU A 173 -4.57 2.44 17.65
C GLU A 173 -3.58 1.62 16.81
N SER A 174 -3.44 0.32 17.10
CA SER A 174 -2.57 -0.58 16.33
C SER A 174 -2.96 -0.67 14.85
N ILE A 175 -4.26 -0.71 14.52
CA ILE A 175 -4.73 -0.68 13.13
C ILE A 175 -4.35 0.64 12.45
N SER A 176 -4.49 1.76 13.16
CA SER A 176 -4.15 3.09 12.65
C SER A 176 -2.65 3.21 12.36
N GLU A 177 -1.81 2.78 13.29
CA GLU A 177 -0.35 2.75 13.15
C GLU A 177 0.09 1.86 11.97
N ASP A 178 -0.45 0.63 11.89
CA ASP A 178 -0.15 -0.29 10.80
C ASP A 178 -0.54 0.30 9.44
N ARG A 179 -1.74 0.90 9.34
CA ARG A 179 -2.19 1.59 8.11
C ARG A 179 -1.32 2.79 7.77
N GLY A 180 -0.89 3.57 8.77
CA GLY A 180 0.02 4.69 8.59
C GLY A 180 1.34 4.24 7.99
N ARG A 181 1.96 3.22 8.59
CA ARG A 181 3.22 2.63 8.12
C ARG A 181 3.08 2.06 6.70
N LEU A 182 2.02 1.31 6.43
CA LEU A 182 1.78 0.72 5.10
C LEU A 182 1.58 1.78 4.01
N ARG A 183 0.91 2.91 4.33
CA ARG A 183 0.79 4.03 3.38
C ARG A 183 2.14 4.67 3.09
N GLN A 184 2.98 4.81 4.11
CA GLN A 184 4.32 5.38 3.94
C GLN A 184 5.19 4.46 3.07
N GLU A 185 5.25 3.16 3.39
CA GLU A 185 5.97 2.15 2.60
C GLU A 185 5.47 2.11 1.14
N ALA A 186 4.14 2.15 0.93
CA ALA A 186 3.56 2.20 -0.41
C ALA A 186 3.93 3.49 -1.17
N SER A 187 3.90 4.64 -0.49
CA SER A 187 4.26 5.93 -1.08
C SER A 187 5.71 5.93 -1.55
N GLU A 188 6.63 5.40 -0.75
CA GLU A 188 8.05 5.26 -1.10
C GLU A 188 8.24 4.37 -2.34
N ALA A 189 7.59 3.20 -2.36
CA ALA A 189 7.64 2.31 -3.52
C ALA A 189 7.09 2.98 -4.80
N TYR A 190 5.97 3.71 -4.71
CA TYR A 190 5.42 4.44 -5.86
C TYR A 190 6.33 5.59 -6.33
N GLN A 191 6.97 6.30 -5.41
CA GLN A 191 7.95 7.34 -5.77
C GLN A 191 9.16 6.73 -6.47
N SER A 192 9.67 5.60 -5.97
CA SER A 192 10.77 4.86 -6.59
C SER A 192 10.42 4.38 -8.00
N ILE A 193 9.25 3.74 -8.17
CA ILE A 193 8.70 3.34 -9.49
C ILE A 193 8.61 4.55 -10.43
N GLY A 194 8.06 5.67 -9.93
CA GLY A 194 7.91 6.88 -10.73
C GLY A 194 9.24 7.47 -11.19
N LYS A 195 10.26 7.44 -10.33
CA LYS A 195 11.61 7.89 -10.66
C LYS A 195 12.26 6.95 -11.68
N ALA A 196 12.26 5.64 -11.43
CA ALA A 196 12.85 4.66 -12.33
C ALA A 196 12.25 4.72 -13.74
N ASN A 197 10.92 4.86 -13.87
CA ASN A 197 10.27 5.02 -15.17
C ASN A 197 10.69 6.29 -15.91
N ARG A 198 10.87 7.41 -15.19
CA ARG A 198 11.38 8.66 -15.79
C ARG A 198 12.81 8.49 -16.27
N ASP A 199 13.65 7.88 -15.45
CA ASP A 199 15.06 7.63 -15.78
C ASP A 199 15.16 6.73 -17.02
N ILE A 200 14.41 5.62 -17.07
CA ILE A 200 14.34 4.73 -18.26
C ILE A 200 13.87 5.52 -19.49
N SER A 201 12.81 6.33 -19.36
CA SER A 201 12.27 7.09 -20.50
C SER A 201 13.28 8.11 -21.03
N GLN A 202 13.98 8.82 -20.13
CA GLN A 202 15.01 9.78 -20.50
C GLN A 202 16.19 9.09 -21.18
N LEU A 203 16.71 8.02 -20.58
CA LEU A 203 17.83 7.25 -21.12
C LEU A 203 17.48 6.59 -22.46
N SER A 204 16.24 6.14 -22.65
CA SER A 204 15.75 5.60 -23.92
C SER A 204 15.73 6.67 -25.02
N ALA A 205 15.33 7.91 -24.67
CA ALA A 205 15.38 9.04 -25.60
C ALA A 205 16.82 9.42 -25.97
N GLU A 206 17.74 9.44 -24.99
CA GLU A 206 19.17 9.65 -25.22
C GLU A 206 19.78 8.56 -26.11
N THR A 207 19.38 7.30 -25.88
CA THR A 207 19.78 6.15 -26.73
C THR A 207 19.35 6.37 -28.17
N GLY A 208 18.08 6.75 -28.40
CA GLY A 208 17.58 7.01 -29.75
C GLY A 208 18.34 8.14 -30.48
N LEU A 209 18.76 9.18 -29.77
CA LEU A 209 19.59 10.25 -30.35
C LEU A 209 20.98 9.75 -30.76
N ILE A 210 21.59 8.90 -29.93
CA ILE A 210 22.91 8.31 -30.23
C ILE A 210 22.79 7.34 -31.39
N GLU A 211 21.73 6.52 -31.46
CA GLU A 211 21.50 5.59 -32.56
C GLU A 211 21.36 6.30 -33.90
N LEU A 212 20.65 7.43 -33.95
CA LEU A 212 20.59 8.26 -35.15
C LEU A 212 21.97 8.77 -35.57
N GLY A 213 22.79 9.22 -34.62
CA GLY A 213 24.17 9.64 -34.89
C GLY A 213 25.04 8.49 -35.39
N ILE A 214 24.90 7.30 -34.80
CA ILE A 214 25.58 6.07 -35.26
C ILE A 214 25.21 5.76 -36.72
N GLN A 215 23.91 5.78 -37.05
CA GLN A 215 23.44 5.51 -38.41
C GLN A 215 23.98 6.50 -39.44
N GLU A 216 24.02 7.79 -39.10
CA GLU A 216 24.60 8.83 -39.97
C GLU A 216 26.06 8.54 -40.30
N HIS A 217 26.87 8.19 -39.29
CA HIS A 217 28.28 7.89 -39.50
C HIS A 217 28.52 6.54 -40.17
N PHE A 218 27.68 5.52 -39.92
CA PHE A 218 27.72 4.30 -40.71
C PHE A 218 27.47 4.58 -42.20
N CYS A 219 26.47 5.39 -42.54
CA CYS A 219 26.24 5.79 -43.93
C CYS A 219 27.46 6.50 -44.53
N ALA A 220 28.13 7.38 -43.77
CA ALA A 220 29.34 8.07 -44.23
C ALA A 220 30.52 7.11 -44.49
N VAL A 221 30.79 6.18 -43.57
CA VAL A 221 31.82 5.14 -43.73
C VAL A 221 31.50 4.25 -44.93
N GLY A 222 30.28 3.72 -45.02
CA GLY A 222 29.92 2.81 -46.09
C GLY A 222 29.90 3.48 -47.46
N ARG A 223 29.49 4.75 -47.55
CA ARG A 223 29.65 5.56 -48.77
C ARG A 223 31.12 5.68 -49.16
N TYR A 224 32.00 5.99 -48.22
CA TYR A 224 33.44 6.10 -48.50
C TYR A 224 33.99 4.76 -49.02
N VAL A 225 33.72 3.65 -48.33
CA VAL A 225 34.20 2.32 -48.71
C VAL A 225 33.65 1.90 -50.08
N SER A 226 32.35 2.08 -50.33
CA SER A 226 31.70 1.77 -51.62
C SER A 226 32.37 2.52 -52.78
N ASN A 227 32.62 3.82 -52.61
CA ASN A 227 33.24 4.65 -53.65
C ASN A 227 34.72 4.31 -53.89
N HIS A 228 35.42 3.79 -52.89
CA HIS A 228 36.87 3.53 -52.94
C HIS A 228 37.23 2.04 -53.03
N ALA A 229 36.26 1.14 -53.13
CA ALA A 229 36.49 -0.30 -53.23
C ALA A 229 37.37 -0.71 -54.44
N SER A 230 37.35 0.08 -55.52
CA SER A 230 38.18 -0.19 -56.70
C SER A 230 39.60 0.35 -56.58
N THR A 231 39.80 1.42 -55.81
CA THR A 231 41.02 2.27 -55.79
C THR A 231 41.86 2.11 -54.52
N ASN A 232 41.23 1.93 -53.35
CA ASN A 232 41.92 1.75 -52.08
C ASN A 232 41.93 0.26 -51.69
N PRO A 233 43.11 -0.38 -51.53
CA PRO A 233 43.20 -1.80 -51.16
C PRO A 233 42.65 -2.10 -49.75
N ILE A 234 42.55 -1.10 -48.87
CA ILE A 234 41.95 -1.24 -47.53
C ILE A 234 40.41 -1.32 -47.62
N CYS A 235 39.82 -0.80 -48.70
CA CYS A 235 38.37 -0.80 -48.95
C CYS A 235 37.87 -1.99 -49.78
N ARG A 236 38.74 -2.97 -50.09
CA ARG A 236 38.39 -4.22 -50.79
C ARG A 236 38.06 -5.35 -49.83
#